data_AF-M3HKL1-F1
#
_entry.id   AF-M3HKL1-F1
#
_cell.length_a   1.000
_cell.length_b   1.000
_cell.length_c   1.000
_cell.angle_alpha   90.00
_cell.angle_beta   90.00
_cell.angle_gamma   90.00
#
_symmetry.space_group_name_H-M   'P 1'
#
loop_
_entity.id
_entity.type
_entity.pdbx_description
1 polymer ?
#
loop_
_entity_poly.entity_id
_entity_poly.type
_entity_poly.pdbx_seq_one_letter_code
_entity_poly.pdbx_strand_id
1 'polypeptide(L)'
;MPFTPSLLDYRAGDYLVSPFDSPFMTVAFDSTELARKHLAAAIHPADFTVRPQILKEERNPGYYALIKAFEKYTGVGALLNTSFNLHGEPIVCSPEDALHTLERSELDGVIFDDYLVIRL
;
A
#
# COMPACT_ATOMS: atom_id res chain seq x y z
N MET A 1 -13.61 7.70 -2.00
CA MET A 1 -13.34 6.25 -2.14
C MET A 1 -12.21 5.93 -1.18
N PRO A 2 -12.36 4.97 -0.26
CA PRO A 2 -11.30 4.66 0.69
C PRO A 2 -10.14 3.95 0.00
N PHE A 3 -8.91 4.32 0.36
CA PHE A 3 -7.71 3.53 0.04
C PHE A 3 -7.48 2.48 1.12
N THR A 4 -6.43 1.67 0.94
CA THR A 4 -6.08 0.61 1.90
C THR A 4 -4.56 0.48 2.00
N PRO A 5 -4.02 0.00 3.13
CA PRO A 5 -2.59 -0.18 3.31
C PRO A 5 -2.11 -1.59 2.95
N SER A 6 -0.87 -1.67 2.52
CA SER A 6 -0.04 -2.87 2.72
C SER A 6 0.77 -2.68 4.00
N LEU A 7 0.81 -3.68 4.87
CA LEU A 7 1.53 -3.63 6.14
C LEU A 7 2.42 -4.85 6.34
N LEU A 8 3.50 -4.68 7.09
CA LEU A 8 4.38 -5.78 7.49
C LEU A 8 3.63 -6.69 8.46
N ASP A 9 3.71 -8.00 8.24
CA ASP A 9 3.06 -9.02 9.05
C ASP A 9 3.31 -8.88 10.56
N TYR A 10 4.54 -8.60 10.98
CA TYR A 10 4.86 -8.39 12.40
C TYR A 10 4.26 -7.13 13.01
N ARG A 11 3.81 -6.16 12.19
CA ARG A 11 3.12 -4.93 12.64
C ARG A 11 1.61 -5.07 12.61
N ALA A 12 1.06 -6.20 12.15
CA ALA A 12 -0.39 -6.37 12.03
C ALA A 12 -1.11 -6.14 13.38
N GLY A 13 -0.55 -6.64 14.49
CA GLY A 13 -1.12 -6.46 15.83
C GLY A 13 -1.05 -5.02 16.36
N ASP A 14 -0.16 -4.19 15.81
CA ASP A 14 -0.08 -2.78 16.19
C ASP A 14 -1.19 -1.95 15.53
N TYR A 15 -1.69 -2.41 14.38
CA TYR A 15 -2.63 -1.65 13.54
C TYR A 15 -4.06 -2.19 13.53
N LEU A 16 -4.23 -3.50 13.74
CA LEU A 16 -5.50 -4.19 13.56
C LEU A 16 -5.95 -4.83 14.87
N VAL A 17 -7.26 -4.84 15.12
CA VAL A 17 -7.85 -5.58 16.25
C VAL A 17 -8.01 -7.05 15.86
N SER A 18 -7.45 -7.95 16.66
CA SER A 18 -7.53 -9.42 16.48
C SER A 18 -7.21 -9.88 15.04
N PRO A 19 -6.03 -9.52 14.49
CA PRO A 19 -5.70 -9.80 13.11
C PRO A 19 -5.60 -11.29 12.82
N PHE A 20 -6.02 -11.65 11.61
CA PHE A 20 -5.66 -12.90 10.96
C PHE A 20 -5.10 -12.60 9.56
N ASP A 21 -4.44 -13.58 8.96
CA ASP A 21 -3.79 -13.41 7.67
C ASP A 21 -4.78 -12.94 6.58
N SER A 22 -4.50 -11.78 5.99
CA SER A 22 -5.31 -11.16 4.93
C SER A 22 -4.40 -10.67 3.79
N PRO A 23 -3.92 -11.57 2.92
CA PRO A 23 -2.96 -11.21 1.86
C PRO A 23 -3.53 -10.42 0.68
N PHE A 24 -4.85 -10.37 0.52
CA PHE A 24 -5.49 -9.99 -0.75
C PHE A 24 -6.41 -8.77 -0.66
N MET A 25 -6.37 -8.01 0.44
CA MET A 25 -7.21 -6.80 0.61
C MET A 25 -8.70 -7.10 0.41
N THR A 26 -9.17 -8.28 0.87
CA THR A 26 -10.57 -8.73 0.71
C THR A 26 -11.37 -8.66 2.00
N VAL A 27 -10.72 -8.48 3.15
CA VAL A 27 -11.34 -8.50 4.48
C VAL A 27 -11.02 -7.21 5.22
N ALA A 28 -12.04 -6.62 5.84
CA ALA A 28 -11.90 -5.45 6.69
C ALA A 28 -11.73 -5.83 8.17
N PHE A 29 -10.99 -5.00 8.90
CA PHE A 29 -10.72 -5.09 10.33
C PHE A 29 -11.03 -3.76 10.99
N ASP A 30 -11.32 -3.81 12.29
CA ASP A 30 -11.25 -2.62 13.14
C ASP A 30 -9.79 -2.18 13.30
N SER A 31 -9.56 -0.87 13.27
CA SER A 31 -8.23 -0.29 13.46
C SER A 31 -7.97 0.13 14.91
N THR A 32 -6.71 0.02 15.32
CA THR A 32 -6.20 0.58 16.58
C THR A 32 -6.07 2.11 16.52
N GLU A 33 -5.86 2.76 17.66
CA GLU A 33 -5.55 4.20 17.69
C GLU A 33 -4.25 4.53 16.93
N LEU A 34 -3.24 3.64 17.03
CA LEU A 34 -1.98 3.82 16.34
C LEU A 34 -2.17 3.80 14.82
N ALA A 35 -3.00 2.88 14.31
CA ALA A 35 -3.36 2.85 12.90
C ALA A 35 -4.05 4.14 12.46
N ARG A 36 -4.99 4.68 13.24
CA ARG A 36 -5.67 5.95 12.91
C ARG A 36 -4.71 7.13 12.81
N LYS A 37 -3.60 7.10 13.57
CA LYS A 37 -2.53 8.10 13.47
C LYS A 37 -1.58 7.84 12.30
N HIS A 38 -1.12 6.61 12.13
CA HIS A 38 -0.09 6.27 11.14
C HIS A 38 -0.64 6.12 9.72
N LEU A 39 -1.89 5.66 9.59
CA LEU A 39 -2.49 5.18 8.33
C LEU A 39 -3.74 5.98 7.96
N ALA A 40 -3.86 7.24 8.40
CA ALA A 40 -5.06 8.06 8.20
C ALA A 40 -5.49 8.15 6.72
N ALA A 41 -4.54 8.15 5.78
CA ALA A 41 -4.82 8.17 4.34
C ALA A 41 -5.40 6.85 3.79
N ALA A 42 -5.28 5.75 4.54
CA ALA A 42 -5.61 4.39 4.11
C ALA A 42 -6.67 3.71 5.02
N ILE A 43 -7.36 4.50 5.83
CA ILE A 43 -8.43 4.05 6.74
C ILE A 43 -9.75 4.70 6.32
N HIS A 44 -10.85 3.99 6.51
CA HIS A 44 -12.17 4.55 6.26
C HIS A 44 -12.48 5.70 7.24
N PRO A 45 -12.80 6.92 6.76
CA PRO A 45 -12.83 8.11 7.62
C PRO A 45 -14.01 8.16 8.58
N ALA A 46 -15.08 7.39 8.33
CA ALA A 46 -16.31 7.45 9.13
C ALA A 46 -16.32 6.46 10.30
N ASP A 47 -15.80 5.26 10.11
CA ASP A 47 -15.87 4.15 11.09
C ASP A 47 -14.49 3.57 11.46
N PHE A 48 -13.42 4.11 10.87
CA PHE A 48 -12.05 3.68 11.09
C PHE A 48 -11.74 2.23 10.73
N THR A 49 -12.58 1.58 9.92
CA THR A 49 -12.26 0.24 9.40
C THR A 49 -11.15 0.31 8.35
N VAL A 50 -10.40 -0.79 8.20
CA VAL A 50 -9.28 -0.89 7.26
C VAL A 50 -9.26 -2.26 6.59
N ARG A 51 -8.91 -2.32 5.30
CA ARG A 51 -8.93 -3.56 4.49
C ARG A 51 -7.53 -3.92 3.98
N PRO A 52 -6.60 -4.29 4.88
CA PRO A 52 -5.18 -4.32 4.58
C PRO A 52 -4.77 -5.48 3.68
N GLN A 53 -3.62 -5.32 3.02
CA GLN A 53 -2.74 -6.42 2.63
C GLN A 53 -1.75 -6.68 3.77
N ILE A 54 -1.86 -7.84 4.42
CA ILE A 54 -0.84 -8.31 5.37
C ILE A 54 0.25 -9.01 4.57
N LEU A 55 1.40 -8.35 4.45
CA LEU A 55 2.51 -8.79 3.62
C LEU A 55 3.51 -9.60 4.44
N LYS A 56 3.80 -10.81 3.97
CA LYS A 56 4.89 -11.64 4.47
C LYS A 56 6.05 -11.63 3.48
N GLU A 57 7.28 -11.75 3.98
CA GLU A 57 8.50 -11.63 3.18
C GLU A 57 8.53 -12.65 2.03
N GLU A 58 8.12 -13.89 2.28
CA GLU A 58 8.12 -14.98 1.30
C GLU A 58 7.16 -14.77 0.12
N ARG A 59 6.17 -13.86 0.25
CA ARG A 59 5.18 -13.59 -0.81
C ARG A 59 5.68 -12.55 -1.81
N ASN A 60 6.41 -11.55 -1.33
CA ASN A 60 7.01 -10.52 -2.18
C ASN A 60 8.20 -9.86 -1.43
N PRO A 61 9.41 -10.42 -1.54
CA PRO A 61 10.58 -9.95 -0.80
C PRO A 61 10.94 -8.50 -1.12
N GLY A 62 10.79 -8.08 -2.38
CA GLY A 62 11.10 -6.72 -2.82
C GLY A 62 10.15 -5.68 -2.19
N TYR A 63 8.85 -5.95 -2.25
CA TYR A 63 7.86 -5.05 -1.63
C TYR A 63 7.95 -5.05 -0.10
N TYR A 64 8.26 -6.20 0.50
CA TYR A 64 8.52 -6.30 1.94
C TYR A 64 9.73 -5.47 2.36
N ALA A 65 10.83 -5.56 1.62
CA ALA A 65 12.03 -4.76 1.85
C ALA A 65 11.77 -3.26 1.71
N LEU A 66 10.93 -2.84 0.75
CA LEU A 66 10.52 -1.44 0.58
C LEU A 66 9.78 -0.91 1.82
N ILE A 67 8.76 -1.63 2.30
CA ILE A 67 7.99 -1.19 3.48
C ILE A 67 8.88 -1.21 4.73
N LYS A 68 9.74 -2.21 4.88
CA LYS A 68 10.70 -2.30 6.00
C LYS A 68 11.72 -1.15 5.99
N ALA A 69 12.19 -0.74 4.82
CA ALA A 69 13.04 0.43 4.69
C ALA A 69 12.26 1.71 5.06
N PHE A 70 11.03 1.87 4.57
CA PHE A 70 10.17 3.00 4.94
C PHE A 70 9.91 3.06 6.45
N GLU A 71 9.69 1.91 7.10
CA GLU A 71 9.54 1.83 8.55
C GLU A 71 10.80 2.30 9.30
N LYS A 72 11.99 1.89 8.83
CA LYS A 72 13.26 2.31 9.45
C LYS A 72 13.39 3.85 9.50
N TYR A 73 12.88 4.55 8.48
CA TYR A 73 12.96 6.01 8.40
C TYR A 73 11.80 6.73 9.11
N THR A 74 10.61 6.14 9.16
CA THR A 74 9.38 6.83 9.59
C THR A 74 8.76 6.27 10.87
N GLY A 75 9.13 5.05 11.27
CA GLY A 75 8.46 4.26 12.30
C GLY A 75 7.16 3.59 11.83
N VAL A 76 6.74 3.80 10.57
CA VAL A 76 5.48 3.29 10.03
C VAL A 76 5.73 2.06 9.16
N GLY A 77 5.38 0.87 9.67
CA GLY A 77 5.48 -0.40 8.94
C GLY A 77 4.35 -0.67 7.93
N ALA A 78 3.94 0.34 7.17
CA ALA A 78 2.90 0.22 6.16
C ALA A 78 2.98 1.33 5.10
N LEU A 79 2.44 1.05 3.91
CA LEU A 79 2.29 2.00 2.81
C LEU A 79 0.84 1.99 2.30
N LEU A 80 0.34 3.12 1.83
CA LEU A 80 -0.90 3.16 1.05
C LEU A 80 -0.70 2.35 -0.25
N ASN A 81 -1.66 1.50 -0.55
CA ASN A 81 -1.67 0.65 -1.74
C ASN A 81 -3.00 0.83 -2.50
N THR A 82 -2.88 1.19 -3.78
CA THR A 82 -4.02 1.37 -4.69
C THR A 82 -3.66 0.81 -6.06
N SER A 83 -4.67 0.56 -6.90
CA SER A 83 -4.46 0.12 -8.27
C SER A 83 -3.63 1.15 -9.05
N PHE A 84 -2.64 0.66 -9.79
CA PHE A 84 -1.86 1.49 -10.70
C PHE A 84 -2.55 1.51 -12.07
N ASN A 85 -3.42 2.51 -12.25
CA ASN A 85 -4.21 2.77 -13.45
C ASN A 85 -4.84 4.17 -13.40
N LEU A 86 -5.31 4.65 -14.56
CA LEU A 86 -6.22 5.80 -14.62
C LEU A 86 -7.68 5.34 -14.43
N HIS A 87 -8.56 6.27 -14.07
CA HIS A 87 -9.98 5.97 -13.92
C HIS A 87 -10.58 5.50 -15.27
N GLY A 88 -11.13 4.28 -15.28
CA GLY A 88 -11.71 3.67 -16.47
C GLY A 88 -10.74 2.79 -17.28
N GLU A 89 -9.45 2.75 -16.90
CA GLU A 89 -8.44 1.88 -17.52
C GLU A 89 -8.17 0.64 -16.66
N PRO A 90 -7.76 -0.50 -17.26
CA PRO A 90 -7.30 -1.67 -16.51
C PRO A 90 -5.99 -1.39 -15.77
N ILE A 91 -5.62 -2.28 -14.85
CA ILE A 91 -4.31 -2.24 -14.19
C ILE A 91 -3.21 -2.41 -15.25
N VAL A 92 -2.15 -1.60 -15.13
CA VAL A 92 -0.93 -1.65 -15.92
C VAL A 92 -0.36 -3.07 -16.01
N CYS A 93 -0.04 -3.53 -17.23
CA CYS A 93 0.54 -4.86 -17.49
C CYS A 93 1.83 -4.84 -18.33
N SER A 94 2.25 -3.65 -18.79
CA SER A 94 3.47 -3.45 -19.59
C SER A 94 4.18 -2.15 -19.21
N PRO A 95 5.49 -2.00 -19.49
CA PRO A 95 6.18 -0.73 -19.34
C PRO A 95 5.52 0.42 -20.10
N GLU A 96 4.96 0.15 -21.29
CA GLU A 96 4.23 1.13 -22.09
C GLU A 96 2.98 1.62 -21.36
N ASP A 97 2.20 0.73 -20.73
CA ASP A 97 1.04 1.11 -19.91
C ASP A 97 1.45 1.95 -18.70
N ALA A 98 2.59 1.60 -18.07
CA ALA A 98 3.11 2.30 -16.90
C ALA A 98 3.51 3.74 -17.24
N LEU A 99 4.21 3.93 -18.37
CA LEU A 99 4.60 5.25 -18.88
C LEU A 99 3.37 6.05 -19.32
N HIS A 100 2.41 5.43 -20.01
CA HIS A 100 1.14 6.06 -20.37
C HIS A 100 0.41 6.59 -19.13
N THR A 101 0.38 5.82 -18.05
CA THR A 101 -0.24 6.21 -16.78
C THR A 101 0.56 7.32 -16.08
N LEU A 102 1.89 7.24 -16.05
CA LEU A 102 2.75 8.28 -15.46
C LEU A 102 2.58 9.64 -16.15
N GLU A 103 2.57 9.67 -17.48
CA GLU A 103 2.42 10.90 -18.28
C GLU A 103 1.05 11.58 -18.09
N ARG A 104 0.01 10.81 -17.77
CA ARG A 104 -1.38 11.25 -17.69
C ARG A 104 -1.92 11.34 -16.27
N SER A 105 -1.08 11.12 -15.26
CA SER A 105 -1.43 11.22 -13.85
C SER A 105 -0.61 12.30 -13.14
N GLU A 106 -0.86 12.49 -11.85
CA GLU A 106 -0.06 13.36 -11.00
C GLU A 106 1.07 12.61 -10.26
N LEU A 107 1.37 11.37 -10.65
CA LEU A 107 2.45 10.60 -10.03
C LEU A 107 3.81 11.29 -10.24
N ASP A 108 4.65 11.26 -9.19
CA ASP A 108 6.00 11.81 -9.23
C ASP A 108 6.98 10.91 -10.01
N GLY A 109 6.70 9.61 -10.04
CA GLY A 109 7.55 8.64 -10.72
C GLY A 109 7.03 7.22 -10.63
N VAL A 110 7.70 6.32 -11.37
CA VAL A 110 7.42 4.89 -11.40
C VAL A 110 8.72 4.14 -11.23
N ILE A 111 8.67 3.08 -10.41
CA ILE A 111 9.74 2.09 -10.28
C ILE A 111 9.30 0.82 -10.98
N PHE A 112 10.14 0.30 -11.87
CA PHE A 112 10.00 -1.03 -12.46
C PHE A 112 11.38 -1.67 -12.55
N ASP A 113 11.51 -2.86 -11.96
CA ASP A 113 12.79 -3.54 -11.73
C ASP A 113 13.85 -2.59 -11.12
N ASP A 114 14.96 -2.38 -11.81
CA ASP A 114 16.09 -1.54 -11.37
C ASP A 114 16.00 -0.09 -11.87
N TYR A 115 14.89 0.30 -12.50
CA TYR A 115 14.71 1.63 -13.09
C TYR A 115 13.74 2.47 -12.28
N LEU A 116 14.14 3.72 -12.03
CA LEU A 116 13.28 4.77 -11.50
C LEU A 116 13.12 5.83 -12.59
N VAL A 117 11.88 6.02 -13.05
CA VAL A 117 11.50 7.09 -13.98
C VAL A 117 10.78 8.17 -13.19
N ILE A 118 11.29 9.41 -13.26
CA ILE A 118 10.74 10.56 -12.54
C ILE A 118 10.12 11.52 -13.55
N ARG A 119 8.94 12.05 -13.22
CA ARG A 119 8.30 13.12 -13.97
C ARG A 119 8.88 14.45 -13.50
N LEU A 120 9.56 15.17 -14.41
CA LEU A 120 10.18 16.47 -14.16
C LEU A 120 9.20 17.62 -14.37
#